data_AF-A0A367GJI5-F1
#
_entry.id   AF-A0A367GJI5-F1
#
_cell.length_a   1.000
_cell.length_b   1.000
_cell.length_c   1.000
_cell.angle_alpha   90.00
_cell.angle_beta   90.00
_cell.angle_gamma   90.00
#
_symmetry.space_group_name_H-M   'P 1'
#
loop_
_entity.id
_entity.type
_entity.pdbx_description
1 polymer ?
#
loop_
_entity_poly.entity_id
_entity_poly.type
_entity_poly.pdbx_seq_one_letter_code
_entity_poly.pdbx_strand_id
1 'polypeptide(L)'
;MALDFLILYEHTVREYESDLLLKLELERRGYTVRIRQLLDAKDLRLFGKDKPEVLVASCMYDNEAINSHVYNNIGRCNKIVNLHWEQMLSDTQEEGDWFNMNGNAKRCVQTCWGQRTAQRLQAHGMDAKNTPVTGAVMMDFLRPEFKGYFKDKETLCKEFGLDPAKQLHLYISSFGYASMTDQEVAELSKMAGTDFSGFARTNRVSMEKTLAWFDRYLGDHPEVELVYRRHPSEWKCKALDELAVKRPNFHVIFADSVKQWIVAADSISIWMSTAVAEVYMAGKSCHILRPVPIEHEYDPVIYKDAHYVTSYPEFAAAMAQPNPPFPIARDVIEGYFDPSPAPAYKRMADLLEEVYKNPPRDEPMGPGFTPHFNLLKFCALAGVHMLYRHKWEPKRVFAFCPPLANFAQRIYGYVDKAYIPPEEIQRMEARIRPYVK
;
A
#
# COMPACT_ATOMS: atom_id res chain seq x y z
N MET A 1 4.51 3.69 -32.34
CA MET A 1 3.86 4.94 -31.90
C MET A 1 4.54 5.32 -30.60
N ALA A 2 4.84 6.60 -30.39
CA ALA A 2 5.35 7.07 -29.11
C ALA A 2 4.32 6.76 -28.02
N LEU A 3 4.80 6.47 -26.82
CA LEU A 3 3.94 6.15 -25.68
C LEU A 3 3.45 7.46 -25.06
N ASP A 4 2.18 7.56 -24.66
CA ASP A 4 1.71 8.77 -23.97
C ASP A 4 2.10 8.71 -22.49
N PHE A 5 1.84 7.57 -21.84
CA PHE A 5 2.09 7.36 -20.42
C PHE A 5 2.87 6.07 -20.14
N LEU A 6 3.92 6.17 -19.34
CA LEU A 6 4.57 5.04 -18.68
C LEU A 6 4.30 5.09 -17.18
N ILE A 7 3.57 4.10 -16.67
CA ILE A 7 3.34 3.92 -15.23
C ILE A 7 4.36 2.91 -14.70
N LEU A 8 5.13 3.31 -13.70
CA LEU A 8 6.08 2.46 -13.01
C LEU A 8 5.53 2.05 -11.64
N TYR A 9 5.56 0.75 -11.38
CA TYR A 9 5.21 0.19 -10.07
C TYR A 9 6.39 -0.52 -9.41
N GLU A 10 6.38 -0.56 -8.09
CA GLU A 10 7.33 -1.30 -7.27
C GLU A 10 6.69 -2.53 -6.64
N HIS A 11 5.55 -2.36 -5.96
CA HIS A 11 4.85 -3.41 -5.23
C HIS A 11 3.53 -3.82 -5.89
N THR A 12 3.50 -5.03 -6.46
CA THR A 12 2.30 -5.59 -7.12
C THR A 12 1.03 -5.51 -6.29
N VAL A 13 1.09 -5.93 -5.02
CA VAL A 13 -0.09 -6.01 -4.15
C VAL A 13 -0.63 -4.63 -3.78
N ARG A 14 0.23 -3.61 -3.70
CA ARG A 14 -0.15 -2.26 -3.28
C ARG A 14 -0.62 -1.39 -4.45
N GLU A 15 -0.02 -1.58 -5.62
CA GLU A 15 -0.07 -0.58 -6.69
C GLU A 15 -0.79 -1.09 -7.94
N TYR A 16 -0.52 -2.35 -8.34
CA TYR A 16 -0.82 -2.81 -9.70
C TYR A 16 -2.32 -2.77 -10.05
N GLU A 17 -3.19 -3.13 -9.09
CA GLU A 17 -4.64 -3.08 -9.30
C GLU A 17 -5.13 -1.64 -9.56
N SER A 18 -4.56 -0.66 -8.86
CA SER A 18 -4.91 0.76 -9.03
C SER A 18 -4.30 1.35 -10.30
N ASP A 19 -3.06 0.97 -10.62
CA ASP A 19 -2.40 1.36 -11.87
C ASP A 19 -3.16 0.84 -13.09
N LEU A 20 -3.72 -0.38 -12.98
CA LEU A 20 -4.53 -0.97 -14.04
C LEU A 20 -5.84 -0.22 -14.24
N LEU A 21 -6.49 0.22 -13.15
CA LEU A 21 -7.65 1.09 -13.22
C LEU A 21 -7.33 2.41 -13.93
N LEU A 22 -6.21 3.05 -13.59
CA LEU A 22 -5.75 4.28 -14.27
C LEU A 22 -5.45 4.04 -15.74
N LYS A 23 -4.74 2.96 -16.06
CA LYS A 23 -4.44 2.55 -17.44
C LYS A 23 -5.71 2.40 -18.26
N LEU A 24 -6.69 1.66 -17.76
CA LEU A 24 -7.94 1.41 -18.48
C LEU A 24 -8.73 2.71 -18.72
N GLU A 25 -8.75 3.63 -17.75
CA GLU A 25 -9.39 4.94 -17.93
C GLU A 25 -8.69 5.81 -18.97
N LEU A 26 -7.35 5.88 -18.94
CA LEU A 26 -6.56 6.62 -19.92
C LEU A 26 -6.70 6.03 -21.33
N GLU A 27 -6.71 4.69 -21.46
CA GLU A 27 -6.94 4.02 -22.74
C GLU A 27 -8.35 4.27 -23.27
N ARG A 28 -9.36 4.30 -22.39
CA ARG A 28 -10.74 4.68 -22.75
C ARG A 28 -10.79 6.11 -23.32
N ARG A 29 -9.93 7.01 -22.84
CA ARG A 29 -9.77 8.39 -23.34
C ARG A 29 -8.93 8.50 -24.62
N GLY A 30 -8.38 7.40 -25.13
CA GLY A 30 -7.63 7.34 -26.38
C GLY A 30 -6.11 7.44 -26.23
N TYR A 31 -5.58 7.32 -25.01
CA TYR A 31 -4.13 7.36 -24.77
C TYR A 31 -3.49 5.99 -24.82
N THR A 32 -2.22 5.96 -25.23
CA THR A 32 -1.37 4.77 -25.16
C THR A 32 -0.67 4.71 -23.81
N VAL A 33 -0.88 3.61 -23.08
CA VAL A 33 -0.38 3.45 -21.70
C VAL A 33 0.33 2.12 -21.53
N ARG A 34 1.48 2.15 -20.87
CA ARG A 34 2.22 0.95 -20.48
C ARG A 34 2.49 0.98 -18.98
N ILE A 35 2.20 -0.13 -18.30
CA ILE A 35 2.61 -0.37 -16.91
C ILE A 35 3.90 -1.21 -16.95
N ARG A 36 4.89 -0.88 -16.13
CA ARG A 36 6.14 -1.64 -16.01
C ARG A 36 6.63 -1.69 -14.58
N GLN A 37 7.31 -2.77 -14.23
CA GLN A 37 7.96 -2.88 -12.93
C GLN A 37 9.31 -2.15 -12.97
N LEU A 38 9.65 -1.41 -11.91
CA LEU A 38 10.86 -0.58 -11.83
C LEU A 38 12.18 -1.34 -12.09
N LEU A 39 12.24 -2.60 -11.67
CA LEU A 39 13.34 -3.56 -11.80
C LEU A 39 13.16 -4.51 -12.99
N ASP A 40 12.23 -4.23 -13.92
CA ASP A 40 12.22 -4.92 -15.20
C ASP A 40 13.54 -4.70 -15.97
N ALA A 41 13.91 -5.67 -16.81
CA ALA A 41 14.98 -5.49 -17.79
C ALA A 41 14.73 -4.21 -18.62
N LYS A 42 15.76 -3.37 -18.74
CA LYS A 42 15.61 -2.04 -19.36
C LYS A 42 15.27 -2.17 -20.85
N ASP A 43 14.27 -1.40 -21.28
CA ASP A 43 13.80 -1.40 -22.67
C ASP A 43 14.36 -0.17 -23.38
N LEU A 44 15.39 -0.38 -24.20
CA LEU A 44 16.07 0.70 -24.92
C LEU A 44 15.14 1.47 -25.86
N ARG A 45 14.00 0.91 -26.27
CA ARG A 45 13.03 1.60 -27.12
C ARG A 45 12.43 2.82 -26.39
N LEU A 46 12.36 2.78 -25.05
CA LEU A 46 11.84 3.87 -24.21
C LEU A 46 12.80 5.07 -24.10
N PHE A 47 14.05 4.95 -24.58
CA PHE A 47 14.97 6.07 -24.71
C PHE A 47 14.86 6.78 -26.06
N GLY A 48 14.09 6.20 -27.00
CA GLY A 48 13.97 6.69 -28.37
C GLY A 48 12.54 6.57 -28.88
N LYS A 49 12.29 5.61 -29.78
CA LYS A 49 11.04 5.54 -30.57
C LYS A 49 9.74 5.36 -29.76
N ASP A 50 9.83 4.78 -28.56
CA ASP A 50 8.67 4.56 -27.68
C ASP A 50 8.81 5.37 -26.38
N LYS A 51 9.64 6.42 -26.38
CA LYS A 51 9.81 7.27 -25.20
C LYS A 51 8.45 7.86 -24.78
N PRO A 52 8.06 7.74 -23.50
CA PRO A 52 6.82 8.31 -23.02
C PRO A 52 6.89 9.83 -22.91
N GLU A 53 5.77 10.49 -23.14
CA GLU A 53 5.62 11.93 -22.87
C GLU A 53 5.51 12.20 -21.36
N VAL A 54 4.79 11.35 -20.62
CA VAL A 54 4.61 11.45 -19.16
C VAL A 54 5.06 10.17 -18.48
N LEU A 55 5.86 10.31 -17.42
CA LEU A 55 6.20 9.20 -16.53
C LEU A 55 5.44 9.34 -15.21
N VAL A 56 4.74 8.27 -14.84
CA VAL A 56 4.05 8.12 -13.56
C VAL A 56 4.87 7.18 -12.68
N ALA A 57 5.29 7.66 -11.52
CA ALA A 57 6.13 6.93 -10.59
C ALA A 57 5.36 6.52 -9.33
N SER A 58 5.78 5.41 -8.73
CA SER A 58 5.29 4.90 -7.45
C SER A 58 5.77 5.76 -6.26
N CYS A 59 7.06 6.13 -6.26
CA CYS A 59 7.67 6.95 -5.24
C CYS A 59 8.71 7.91 -5.85
N MET A 60 8.85 9.12 -5.28
CA MET A 60 9.74 10.16 -5.79
C MET A 60 10.13 11.16 -4.68
N TYR A 61 11.08 10.77 -3.83
CA TYR A 61 11.47 11.56 -2.65
C TYR A 61 12.69 12.46 -2.88
N ASP A 62 13.60 12.13 -3.80
CA ASP A 62 14.85 12.89 -4.00
C ASP A 62 15.40 12.80 -5.43
N ASN A 63 16.60 13.37 -5.63
CA ASN A 63 17.30 13.33 -6.91
C ASN A 63 17.73 11.90 -7.32
N GLU A 64 18.05 11.02 -6.38
CA GLU A 64 18.41 9.63 -6.70
C GLU A 64 17.17 8.87 -7.17
N ALA A 65 16.00 9.15 -6.59
CA ALA A 65 14.72 8.64 -7.07
C ALA A 65 14.46 9.11 -8.51
N ILE A 66 14.64 10.40 -8.83
CA ILE A 66 14.52 10.91 -10.21
C ILE A 66 15.47 10.16 -11.15
N ASN A 67 16.72 9.97 -10.74
CA ASN A 67 17.71 9.29 -11.56
C ASN A 67 17.36 7.79 -11.77
N SER A 68 17.00 7.08 -10.70
CA SER A 68 16.69 5.65 -10.71
C SER A 68 15.37 5.32 -11.41
N HIS A 69 14.31 6.11 -11.19
CA HIS A 69 12.96 5.86 -11.69
C HIS A 69 12.74 6.46 -13.07
N VAL A 70 13.28 7.64 -13.36
CA VAL A 70 13.04 8.34 -14.63
C VAL A 70 14.23 8.18 -15.57
N TYR A 71 15.38 8.78 -15.20
CA TYR A 71 16.52 8.86 -16.12
C TYR A 71 17.02 7.48 -16.57
N ASN A 72 17.16 6.53 -15.64
CA ASN A 72 17.60 5.16 -15.94
C ASN A 72 16.56 4.28 -16.64
N ASN A 73 15.32 4.74 -16.82
CA ASN A 73 14.28 4.02 -17.56
C ASN A 73 13.96 4.62 -18.92
N ILE A 74 13.99 5.95 -19.05
CA ILE A 74 13.53 6.68 -20.26
C ILE A 74 14.41 7.87 -20.66
N GLY A 75 15.51 8.13 -19.94
CA GLY A 75 16.33 9.32 -20.12
C GLY A 75 15.65 10.59 -19.57
N ARG A 76 16.00 11.76 -20.14
CA ARG A 76 15.47 13.04 -19.64
C ARG A 76 13.97 13.18 -19.88
N CYS A 77 13.20 13.48 -18.83
CA CYS A 77 11.77 13.80 -18.89
C CYS A 77 11.41 14.77 -17.76
N ASN A 78 10.70 15.85 -18.09
CA ASN A 78 10.25 16.85 -17.10
C ASN A 78 8.79 16.68 -16.68
N LYS A 79 8.02 15.83 -17.37
CA LYS A 79 6.62 15.51 -17.02
C LYS A 79 6.61 14.26 -16.14
N ILE A 80 6.91 14.48 -14.86
CA ILE A 80 7.00 13.44 -13.83
C ILE A 80 5.84 13.63 -12.85
N VAL A 81 5.00 12.61 -12.72
CA VAL A 81 3.91 12.54 -11.74
C VAL A 81 4.20 11.41 -10.77
N ASN A 82 4.24 11.70 -9.47
CA ASN A 82 4.39 10.71 -8.43
C ASN A 82 3.03 10.42 -7.80
N LEU A 83 2.61 9.16 -7.84
CA LEU A 83 1.39 8.68 -7.17
C LEU A 83 1.52 8.75 -5.64
N HIS A 84 2.76 8.77 -5.13
CA HIS A 84 3.09 8.99 -3.73
C HIS A 84 2.31 8.04 -2.83
N TRP A 85 2.60 6.74 -2.94
CA TRP A 85 1.80 5.70 -2.31
C TRP A 85 1.83 5.69 -0.78
N GLU A 86 2.78 6.39 -0.13
CA GLU A 86 2.90 6.46 1.33
C GLU A 86 2.65 7.89 1.84
N GLN A 87 1.45 8.15 2.38
CA GLN A 87 1.05 9.48 2.88
C GLN A 87 0.60 9.47 4.34
N MET A 88 0.45 8.29 4.95
CA MET A 88 -0.10 8.08 6.29
C MET A 88 1.04 7.91 7.29
N LEU A 89 1.35 8.99 8.00
CA LEU A 89 2.57 9.11 8.80
C LEU A 89 2.24 9.43 10.26
N SER A 90 3.17 9.17 11.19
CA SER A 90 3.15 9.77 12.53
C SER A 90 3.58 11.23 12.50
N ASP A 91 3.36 11.98 13.57
CA ASP A 91 3.73 13.41 13.63
C ASP A 91 5.24 13.61 13.44
N THR A 92 6.04 12.75 14.08
CA THR A 92 7.50 12.71 13.97
C THR A 92 7.94 12.47 12.51
N GLN A 93 7.21 11.60 11.79
CA GLN A 93 7.48 11.31 10.38
C GLN A 93 7.03 12.45 9.46
N GLU A 94 5.94 13.15 9.78
CA GLU A 94 5.49 14.33 9.04
C GLU A 94 6.48 15.49 9.16
N GLU A 95 7.08 15.68 10.34
CA GLU A 95 8.11 16.70 10.59
C GLU A 95 9.47 16.34 9.97
N GLY A 96 9.76 15.04 9.82
CA GLY A 96 11.05 14.54 9.34
C GLY A 96 11.29 14.73 7.84
N ASP A 97 12.55 14.92 7.45
CA ASP A 97 12.93 15.09 6.04
C ASP A 97 12.75 13.81 5.19
N TRP A 98 12.74 12.64 5.81
CA TRP A 98 12.75 11.35 5.10
C TRP A 98 11.47 11.09 4.29
N PHE A 99 10.31 11.48 4.83
CA PHE A 99 9.00 11.27 4.19
C PHE A 99 8.52 12.50 3.41
N ASN A 100 9.35 13.53 3.34
CA ASN A 100 9.11 14.75 2.57
C ASN A 100 10.03 14.79 1.34
N MET A 101 9.67 15.64 0.37
CA MET A 101 10.40 15.69 -0.90
C MET A 101 11.63 16.56 -0.77
N ASN A 102 12.76 16.10 -1.30
CA ASN A 102 14.05 16.78 -1.25
C ASN A 102 14.62 17.07 -2.64
N GLY A 103 15.48 18.10 -2.72
CA GLY A 103 16.09 18.51 -3.97
C GLY A 103 15.07 18.77 -5.08
N ASN A 104 15.32 18.25 -6.27
CA ASN A 104 14.44 18.46 -7.42
C ASN A 104 13.17 17.60 -7.38
N ALA A 105 13.00 16.68 -6.42
CA ALA A 105 11.74 15.95 -6.26
C ALA A 105 10.57 16.89 -5.90
N LYS A 106 10.86 18.05 -5.28
CA LYS A 106 9.89 19.14 -5.03
C LYS A 106 9.31 19.76 -6.32
N ARG A 107 10.00 19.56 -7.46
CA ARG A 107 9.59 20.05 -8.78
C ARG A 107 8.81 19.01 -9.59
N CYS A 108 8.70 17.77 -9.11
CA CYS A 108 7.79 16.79 -9.69
C CYS A 108 6.36 17.08 -9.24
N VAL A 109 5.36 16.62 -9.99
CA VAL A 109 3.97 16.66 -9.54
C VAL A 109 3.77 15.55 -8.50
N GLN A 110 3.42 15.92 -7.27
CA GLN A 110 3.21 15.02 -6.14
C GLN A 110 1.72 14.94 -5.82
N THR A 111 1.07 13.82 -6.17
CA THR A 111 -0.36 13.71 -5.95
C THR A 111 -0.69 13.51 -4.47
N CYS A 112 -1.69 14.23 -3.98
CA CYS A 112 -2.12 14.17 -2.59
C CYS A 112 -3.48 13.46 -2.50
N TRP A 113 -3.60 12.55 -1.52
CA TRP A 113 -4.88 11.89 -1.24
C TRP A 113 -5.89 12.83 -0.59
N GLY A 114 -5.42 13.83 0.15
CA GLY A 114 -6.25 14.82 0.82
C GLY A 114 -5.54 16.15 1.02
N GLN A 115 -6.29 17.13 1.50
CA GLN A 115 -5.82 18.51 1.67
C GLN A 115 -4.72 18.64 2.72
N ARG A 116 -4.75 17.82 3.79
CA ARG A 116 -3.73 17.84 4.84
C ARG A 116 -2.36 17.44 4.29
N THR A 117 -2.30 16.42 3.43
CA THR A 117 -1.03 16.04 2.78
C THR A 117 -0.52 17.14 1.86
N ALA A 118 -1.39 17.79 1.08
CA ALA A 118 -0.99 18.91 0.23
C ALA A 118 -0.41 20.07 1.06
N GLN A 119 -1.08 20.43 2.16
CA GLN A 119 -0.61 21.47 3.09
C GLN A 119 0.74 21.12 3.72
N ARG A 120 0.91 19.87 4.16
CA ARG A 120 2.20 19.38 4.69
C ARG A 120 3.30 19.55 3.65
N LEU A 121 3.13 19.03 2.44
CA LEU A 121 4.15 19.13 1.40
C LEU A 121 4.49 20.59 1.06
N GLN A 122 3.49 21.48 1.04
CA GLN A 122 3.69 22.92 0.84
C GLN A 122 4.45 23.57 2.00
N ALA A 123 4.15 23.22 3.25
CA ALA A 123 4.90 23.68 4.41
C ALA A 123 6.37 23.22 4.37
N HIS A 124 6.65 22.09 3.74
CA HIS A 124 8.01 21.59 3.47
C HIS A 124 8.61 22.14 2.15
N GLY A 125 8.09 23.26 1.65
CA GLY A 125 8.70 24.03 0.56
C GLY A 125 8.39 23.54 -0.85
N MET A 126 7.30 22.80 -1.03
CA MET A 126 6.75 22.52 -2.36
C MET A 126 5.80 23.63 -2.84
N ASP A 127 5.82 23.91 -4.13
CA ASP A 127 4.83 24.81 -4.73
C ASP A 127 3.45 24.15 -4.82
N ALA A 128 2.39 24.95 -4.63
CA ALA A 128 1.00 24.49 -4.73
C ALA A 128 0.67 23.86 -6.10
N LYS A 129 1.24 24.38 -7.19
CA LYS A 129 1.09 23.82 -8.55
C LYS A 129 1.60 22.36 -8.65
N ASN A 130 2.48 21.93 -7.75
CA ASN A 130 3.08 20.59 -7.74
C ASN A 130 2.44 19.67 -6.69
N THR A 131 1.40 20.10 -5.97
CA THR A 131 0.75 19.31 -4.90
C THR A 131 -0.77 19.17 -5.12
N PRO A 132 -1.24 18.69 -6.30
CA PRO A 132 -2.67 18.57 -6.56
C PRO A 132 -3.31 17.50 -5.67
N VAL A 133 -4.50 17.80 -5.13
CA VAL A 133 -5.35 16.83 -4.44
C VAL A 133 -6.17 16.06 -5.47
N THR A 134 -5.93 14.75 -5.57
CA THR A 134 -6.60 13.86 -6.54
C THR A 134 -7.41 12.76 -5.88
N GLY A 135 -7.24 12.56 -4.57
CA GLY A 135 -7.79 11.41 -3.87
C GLY A 135 -6.90 10.17 -3.98
N ALA A 136 -7.32 9.13 -3.28
CA ALA A 136 -6.61 7.86 -3.19
C ALA A 136 -7.22 6.86 -4.18
N VAL A 137 -6.57 6.60 -5.32
CA VAL A 137 -7.11 5.73 -6.41
C VAL A 137 -7.51 4.34 -5.91
N MET A 138 -6.71 3.76 -5.00
CA MET A 138 -7.02 2.47 -4.40
C MET A 138 -8.35 2.47 -3.62
N MET A 139 -8.83 3.62 -3.14
CA MET A 139 -10.10 3.70 -2.41
C MET A 139 -11.31 3.66 -3.34
N ASP A 140 -11.15 3.88 -4.65
CA ASP A 140 -12.27 3.90 -5.58
C ASP A 140 -12.98 2.55 -5.67
N PHE A 141 -12.26 1.44 -5.48
CA PHE A 141 -12.84 0.09 -5.45
C PHE A 141 -13.90 -0.13 -4.35
N LEU A 142 -13.94 0.74 -3.34
CA LEU A 142 -14.92 0.70 -2.25
C LEU A 142 -16.14 1.58 -2.51
N ARG A 143 -16.12 2.38 -3.58
CA ARG A 143 -17.20 3.31 -3.89
C ARG A 143 -18.42 2.59 -4.47
N PRO A 144 -19.61 3.21 -4.40
CA PRO A 144 -20.83 2.66 -5.00
C PRO A 144 -20.70 2.30 -6.49
N GLU A 145 -19.88 3.03 -7.25
CA GLU A 145 -19.60 2.77 -8.67
C GLU A 145 -18.93 1.41 -8.91
N PHE A 146 -18.26 0.84 -7.89
CA PHE A 146 -17.61 -0.47 -7.90
C PHE A 146 -18.44 -1.56 -7.20
N LYS A 147 -19.74 -1.33 -6.97
CA LYS A 147 -20.63 -2.33 -6.37
C LYS A 147 -20.59 -3.65 -7.16
N GLY A 148 -20.29 -4.74 -6.46
CA GLY A 148 -20.13 -6.07 -7.06
C GLY A 148 -18.70 -6.44 -7.47
N TYR A 149 -17.74 -5.53 -7.27
CA TYR A 149 -16.32 -5.81 -7.52
C TYR A 149 -15.76 -6.85 -6.54
N PHE A 150 -16.09 -6.70 -5.26
CA PHE A 150 -15.78 -7.64 -4.20
C PHE A 150 -16.91 -8.65 -4.03
N LYS A 151 -16.55 -9.88 -3.63
CA LYS A 151 -17.47 -10.97 -3.27
C LYS A 151 -18.36 -10.52 -2.11
N ASP A 152 -19.61 -10.98 -2.08
CA ASP A 152 -20.46 -10.79 -0.91
C ASP A 152 -20.08 -11.72 0.25
N LYS A 153 -20.66 -11.47 1.43
CA LYS A 153 -20.42 -12.26 2.64
C LYS A 153 -20.74 -13.74 2.43
N GLU A 154 -21.84 -14.07 1.76
CA GLU A 154 -22.26 -15.46 1.58
C GLU A 154 -21.25 -16.25 0.74
N THR A 155 -20.81 -15.67 -0.39
CA THR A 155 -19.80 -16.25 -1.27
C THR A 155 -18.46 -16.40 -0.54
N LEU A 156 -18.03 -15.34 0.15
CA LEU A 156 -16.76 -15.34 0.88
C LEU A 156 -16.75 -16.37 2.03
N CYS A 157 -17.82 -16.42 2.83
CA CYS A 157 -17.95 -17.39 3.91
C CYS A 157 -17.91 -18.84 3.38
N LYS A 158 -18.65 -19.14 2.30
CA LYS A 158 -18.64 -20.47 1.67
C LYS A 158 -17.25 -20.88 1.19
N GLU A 159 -16.51 -19.97 0.57
CA GLU A 159 -15.15 -20.23 0.07
C GLU A 159 -14.18 -20.61 1.18
N PHE A 160 -14.32 -20.00 2.36
CA PHE A 160 -13.45 -20.23 3.51
C PHE A 160 -14.03 -21.17 4.57
N GLY A 161 -15.17 -21.80 4.31
CA GLY A 161 -15.82 -22.73 5.25
C GLY A 161 -16.38 -22.08 6.52
N LEU A 162 -16.68 -20.78 6.46
CA LEU A 162 -17.33 -20.03 7.54
C LEU A 162 -18.86 -20.15 7.43
N ASP A 163 -19.57 -20.01 8.55
CA ASP A 163 -21.03 -19.98 8.55
C ASP A 163 -21.56 -18.58 8.16
N PRO A 164 -22.20 -18.42 6.97
CA PRO A 164 -22.69 -17.11 6.54
C PRO A 164 -23.87 -16.58 7.38
N ALA A 165 -24.56 -17.44 8.14
CA ALA A 165 -25.67 -17.03 9.01
C ALA A 165 -25.19 -16.39 10.32
N LYS A 166 -23.94 -16.63 10.71
CA LYS A 166 -23.31 -16.04 11.90
C LYS A 166 -22.82 -14.62 11.63
N GLN A 167 -22.60 -13.86 12.69
CA GLN A 167 -21.99 -12.54 12.58
C GLN A 167 -20.52 -12.70 12.18
N LEU A 168 -20.12 -12.10 11.07
CA LEU A 168 -18.73 -12.10 10.62
C LEU A 168 -18.01 -10.89 11.21
N HIS A 169 -17.18 -11.12 12.22
CA HIS A 169 -16.29 -10.11 12.77
C HIS A 169 -14.93 -10.15 12.10
N LEU A 170 -14.48 -9.02 11.56
CA LEU A 170 -13.14 -8.87 11.00
C LEU A 170 -12.23 -8.16 12.00
N TYR A 171 -11.12 -8.78 12.33
CA TYR A 171 -10.02 -8.11 13.01
C TYR A 171 -8.86 -7.85 12.04
N ILE A 172 -8.52 -6.57 11.84
CA ILE A 172 -7.38 -6.14 11.02
C ILE A 172 -6.20 -5.90 11.95
N SER A 173 -5.24 -6.82 11.93
CA SER A 173 -4.06 -6.76 12.80
C SER A 173 -2.93 -5.92 12.19
N SER A 174 -1.94 -5.57 13.02
CA SER A 174 -0.71 -4.90 12.59
C SER A 174 0.49 -5.28 13.48
N PHE A 175 0.54 -6.51 13.99
CA PHE A 175 1.55 -6.91 14.98
C PHE A 175 2.87 -7.40 14.37
N GLY A 176 3.39 -6.67 13.38
CA GLY A 176 4.59 -7.07 12.63
C GLY A 176 5.82 -7.34 13.50
N TYR A 177 5.97 -6.62 14.61
CA TYR A 177 7.10 -6.80 15.55
C TYR A 177 6.84 -7.87 16.61
N ALA A 178 5.58 -8.31 16.81
CA ALA A 178 5.27 -9.30 17.84
C ALA A 178 5.88 -10.67 17.52
N SER A 179 6.04 -10.99 16.23
CA SER A 179 6.67 -12.22 15.76
C SER A 179 8.19 -12.16 15.65
N MET A 180 8.81 -10.99 15.82
CA MET A 180 10.27 -10.84 15.72
C MET A 180 10.95 -11.21 17.03
N THR A 181 12.10 -11.87 16.93
CA THR A 181 13.02 -12.10 18.05
C THR A 181 13.72 -10.80 18.47
N ASP A 182 14.25 -10.75 19.70
CA ASP A 182 15.00 -9.56 20.16
C ASP A 182 16.25 -9.30 19.32
N GLN A 183 16.86 -10.36 18.76
CA GLN A 183 17.98 -10.21 17.82
C GLN A 183 17.54 -9.54 16.51
N GLU A 184 16.43 -9.98 15.90
CA GLU A 184 15.90 -9.37 14.68
C GLU A 184 15.53 -7.91 14.90
N VAL A 185 14.93 -7.59 16.06
CA VAL A 185 14.64 -6.19 16.44
C VAL A 185 15.92 -5.37 16.59
N ALA A 186 16.96 -5.92 17.22
CA ALA A 186 18.24 -5.23 17.38
C ALA A 186 18.95 -5.00 16.03
N GLU A 187 18.92 -5.97 15.13
CA GLU A 187 19.48 -5.84 13.78
C GLU A 187 18.72 -4.79 12.97
N LEU A 188 17.38 -4.83 12.99
CA LEU A 188 16.55 -3.82 12.34
C LEU A 188 16.79 -2.42 12.91
N SER A 189 16.91 -2.31 14.23
CA SER A 189 17.18 -1.05 14.92
C SER A 189 18.53 -0.46 14.49
N LYS A 190 19.56 -1.31 14.39
CA LYS A 190 20.88 -0.90 13.89
C LYS A 190 20.85 -0.46 12.43
N MET A 191 20.08 -1.15 11.59
CA MET A 191 19.95 -0.80 10.17
C MET A 191 19.19 0.52 9.96
N ALA A 192 18.16 0.78 10.77
CA ALA A 192 17.36 1.99 10.69
C ALA A 192 17.97 3.19 11.42
N GLY A 193 18.92 2.96 12.35
CA GLY A 193 19.43 4.01 13.23
C GLY A 193 18.43 4.47 14.29
N THR A 194 17.43 3.64 14.61
CA THR A 194 16.35 3.95 15.57
C THR A 194 16.08 2.72 16.43
N ASP A 195 15.91 2.88 17.74
CA ASP A 195 15.61 1.76 18.65
C ASP A 195 14.11 1.39 18.61
N PHE A 196 13.81 0.20 18.07
CA PHE A 196 12.45 -0.33 18.01
C PHE A 196 12.08 -1.25 19.18
N SER A 197 12.93 -1.39 20.21
CA SER A 197 12.70 -2.31 21.32
C SER A 197 11.41 -2.01 22.10
N GLY A 198 11.10 -0.72 22.31
CA GLY A 198 9.84 -0.27 22.90
C GLY A 198 8.63 -0.68 22.08
N PHE A 199 8.64 -0.34 20.79
CA PHE A 199 7.56 -0.68 19.87
C PHE A 199 7.33 -2.19 19.75
N ALA A 200 8.41 -2.98 19.72
CA ALA A 200 8.31 -4.44 19.71
C ALA A 200 7.65 -4.98 20.98
N ARG A 201 7.97 -4.41 22.16
CA ARG A 201 7.29 -4.76 23.41
C ARG A 201 5.80 -4.41 23.35
N THR A 202 5.46 -3.21 22.88
CA THR A 202 4.08 -2.75 22.73
C THR A 202 3.27 -3.66 21.80
N ASN A 203 3.87 -4.09 20.69
CA ASN A 203 3.29 -5.09 19.77
C ASN A 203 3.00 -6.42 20.49
N ARG A 204 3.99 -6.99 21.19
CA ARG A 204 3.86 -8.29 21.87
C ARG A 204 2.76 -8.27 22.93
N VAL A 205 2.78 -7.28 23.83
CA VAL A 205 1.80 -7.17 24.92
C VAL A 205 0.40 -6.87 24.39
N SER A 206 0.29 -6.02 23.35
CA SER A 206 -1.00 -5.72 22.71
C SER A 206 -1.58 -6.95 22.03
N MET A 207 -0.77 -7.73 21.33
CA MET A 207 -1.20 -8.98 20.69
C MET A 207 -1.69 -9.98 21.74
N GLU A 208 -0.92 -10.21 22.80
CA GLU A 208 -1.29 -11.12 23.89
C GLU A 208 -2.65 -10.74 24.51
N LYS A 209 -2.83 -9.47 24.89
CA LYS A 209 -4.09 -8.98 25.46
C LYS A 209 -5.26 -9.10 24.49
N THR A 210 -5.04 -8.77 23.22
CA THR A 210 -6.08 -8.87 22.18
C THR A 210 -6.52 -10.32 21.98
N LEU A 211 -5.58 -11.26 21.88
CA LEU A 211 -5.90 -12.68 21.75
C LEU A 211 -6.61 -13.22 23.00
N ALA A 212 -6.25 -12.77 24.19
CA ALA A 212 -6.96 -13.11 25.42
C ALA A 212 -8.41 -12.57 25.43
N TRP A 213 -8.64 -11.38 24.87
CA TRP A 213 -10.01 -10.84 24.70
C TRP A 213 -10.82 -11.68 23.72
N PHE A 214 -10.24 -12.08 22.59
CA PHE A 214 -10.89 -12.94 21.61
C PHE A 214 -11.21 -14.32 22.17
N ASP A 215 -10.26 -14.95 22.88
CA ASP A 215 -10.49 -16.24 23.53
C ASP A 215 -11.66 -16.20 24.50
N ARG A 216 -11.73 -15.16 25.35
CA ARG A 216 -12.82 -15.02 26.30
C ARG A 216 -14.15 -14.77 25.60
N TYR A 217 -14.19 -13.81 24.68
CA TYR A 217 -15.42 -13.42 23.99
C TYR A 217 -15.99 -14.56 23.14
N LEU A 218 -15.17 -15.21 22.31
CA LEU A 218 -15.65 -16.30 21.45
C LEU A 218 -16.09 -17.54 22.22
N GLY A 219 -15.67 -17.69 23.48
CA GLY A 219 -16.19 -18.72 24.37
C GLY A 219 -17.64 -18.50 24.79
N ASP A 220 -18.07 -17.24 24.87
CA ASP A 220 -19.41 -16.85 25.27
C ASP A 220 -20.32 -16.56 24.04
N HIS A 221 -19.74 -16.46 22.84
CA HIS A 221 -20.40 -16.02 21.60
C HIS A 221 -20.22 -17.01 20.42
N PRO A 222 -20.85 -18.20 20.44
CA PRO A 222 -20.76 -19.19 19.35
C PRO A 222 -21.41 -18.73 18.03
N GLU A 223 -22.25 -17.70 18.08
CA GLU A 223 -22.93 -17.05 16.95
C GLU A 223 -22.04 -16.10 16.13
N VAL A 224 -20.79 -15.91 16.54
CA VAL A 224 -19.80 -15.04 15.87
C VAL A 224 -18.74 -15.90 15.19
N GLU A 225 -18.40 -15.58 13.95
CA GLU A 225 -17.18 -16.01 13.28
C GLU A 225 -16.17 -14.85 13.28
N LEU A 226 -15.01 -15.02 13.91
CA LEU A 226 -13.97 -14.00 13.95
C LEU A 226 -12.85 -14.33 12.96
N VAL A 227 -12.67 -13.49 11.95
CA VAL A 227 -11.55 -13.56 11.01
C VAL A 227 -10.44 -12.62 11.45
N TYR A 228 -9.33 -13.19 11.89
CA TYR A 228 -8.08 -12.52 12.17
C TYR A 228 -7.27 -12.37 10.88
N ARG A 229 -7.19 -11.14 10.36
CA ARG A 229 -6.50 -10.83 9.10
C ARG A 229 -5.16 -10.19 9.40
N ARG A 230 -4.10 -10.98 9.20
CA ARG A 230 -2.70 -10.57 9.42
C ARG A 230 -2.27 -9.42 8.50
N HIS A 231 -1.47 -8.51 9.03
CA HIS A 231 -0.72 -7.57 8.18
C HIS A 231 0.32 -8.36 7.33
N PRO A 232 0.65 -7.94 6.10
CA PRO A 232 1.66 -8.62 5.28
C PRO A 232 3.05 -8.76 5.93
N SER A 233 3.39 -7.88 6.88
CA SER A 233 4.63 -7.98 7.67
C SER A 233 4.50 -8.85 8.92
N GLU A 234 3.30 -9.31 9.27
CA GLU A 234 3.06 -10.14 10.44
C GLU A 234 3.25 -11.62 10.10
N TRP A 235 4.26 -12.23 10.71
CA TRP A 235 4.59 -13.61 10.48
C TRP A 235 3.64 -14.55 11.21
N LYS A 236 3.59 -15.80 10.76
CA LYS A 236 2.79 -16.81 11.42
C LYS A 236 3.37 -17.05 12.81
N CYS A 237 2.54 -17.05 13.85
CA CYS A 237 2.99 -17.29 15.22
C CYS A 237 2.16 -18.37 15.92
N LYS A 238 2.77 -19.00 16.92
CA LYS A 238 2.20 -20.11 17.68
C LYS A 238 0.92 -19.73 18.42
N ALA A 239 0.83 -18.52 18.97
CA ALA A 239 -0.35 -18.08 19.73
C ALA A 239 -1.63 -18.04 18.88
N LEU A 240 -1.50 -17.68 17.59
CA LEU A 240 -2.63 -17.71 16.65
C LEU A 240 -3.09 -19.13 16.34
N ASP A 241 -2.14 -20.05 16.12
CA ASP A 241 -2.44 -21.48 15.89
C ASP A 241 -3.14 -22.10 17.11
N GLU A 242 -2.64 -21.83 18.31
CA GLU A 242 -3.21 -22.33 19.56
C GLU A 242 -4.64 -21.82 19.78
N LEU A 243 -4.90 -20.54 19.50
CA LEU A 243 -6.25 -19.98 19.62
C LEU A 243 -7.20 -20.57 18.57
N ALA A 244 -6.75 -20.74 17.32
CA ALA A 244 -7.56 -21.35 16.26
C ALA A 244 -7.90 -22.82 16.56
N VAL A 245 -7.01 -23.57 17.21
CA VAL A 245 -7.30 -24.93 17.68
C VAL A 245 -8.32 -24.90 18.85
N LYS A 246 -8.18 -23.93 19.75
CA LYS A 246 -9.05 -23.81 20.94
C LYS A 246 -10.47 -23.34 20.61
N ARG A 247 -10.61 -22.44 19.63
CA ARG A 247 -11.87 -21.77 19.27
C ARG A 247 -12.23 -22.06 17.81
N PRO A 248 -13.20 -22.96 17.54
CA PRO A 248 -13.61 -23.31 16.18
C PRO A 248 -14.14 -22.13 15.35
N ASN A 249 -14.56 -21.05 16.02
CA ASN A 249 -15.05 -19.82 15.43
C ASN A 249 -14.01 -18.68 15.38
N PHE A 250 -12.72 -19.01 15.56
CA PHE A 250 -11.58 -18.12 15.35
C PHE A 250 -10.78 -18.58 14.13
N HIS A 251 -10.65 -17.70 13.13
CA HIS A 251 -10.07 -18.03 11.84
C HIS A 251 -8.93 -17.10 11.50
N VAL A 252 -7.76 -17.65 11.13
CA VAL A 252 -6.63 -16.85 10.67
C VAL A 252 -6.55 -16.94 9.15
N ILE A 253 -7.07 -15.93 8.46
CA ILE A 253 -7.17 -15.94 6.99
C ILE A 253 -6.33 -14.81 6.39
N PHE A 254 -5.44 -15.18 5.46
CA PHE A 254 -4.56 -14.24 4.77
C PHE A 254 -4.95 -14.01 3.30
N ALA A 255 -5.74 -14.93 2.72
CA ALA A 255 -6.19 -14.84 1.34
C ALA A 255 -7.13 -13.64 1.14
N ASP A 256 -7.17 -13.17 -0.10
CA ASP A 256 -7.87 -11.97 -0.55
C ASP A 256 -7.39 -10.64 0.09
N SER A 257 -7.81 -9.53 -0.51
CA SER A 257 -7.44 -8.19 -0.03
C SER A 257 -8.19 -7.84 1.27
N VAL A 258 -7.63 -6.96 2.08
CA VAL A 258 -8.33 -6.47 3.27
C VAL A 258 -9.65 -5.77 2.91
N LYS A 259 -9.73 -5.09 1.76
CA LYS A 259 -10.98 -4.49 1.23
C LYS A 259 -12.08 -5.53 0.99
N GLN A 260 -11.73 -6.70 0.46
CA GLN A 260 -12.67 -7.81 0.27
C GLN A 260 -13.30 -8.23 1.61
N TRP A 261 -12.48 -8.36 2.65
CA TRP A 261 -12.96 -8.70 3.99
C TRP A 261 -13.77 -7.56 4.63
N ILE A 262 -13.32 -6.31 4.48
CA ILE A 262 -14.05 -5.12 4.97
C ILE A 262 -15.46 -5.10 4.38
N VAL A 263 -15.61 -5.29 3.07
CA VAL A 263 -16.93 -5.27 2.40
C VAL A 263 -17.85 -6.39 2.89
N ALA A 264 -17.31 -7.57 3.21
CA ALA A 264 -18.09 -8.71 3.69
C ALA A 264 -18.43 -8.66 5.20
N ALA A 265 -17.61 -8.02 6.04
CA ALA A 265 -17.73 -8.08 7.50
C ALA A 265 -18.97 -7.35 8.05
N ASP A 266 -19.59 -7.89 9.09
CA ASP A 266 -20.70 -7.23 9.81
C ASP A 266 -20.20 -6.28 10.90
N SER A 267 -19.05 -6.60 11.49
CA SER A 267 -18.39 -5.80 12.51
C SER A 267 -16.88 -5.84 12.30
N ILE A 268 -16.20 -4.74 12.59
CA ILE A 268 -14.77 -4.57 12.28
C ILE A 268 -14.06 -4.02 13.52
N SER A 269 -12.94 -4.63 13.87
CA SER A 269 -11.99 -4.11 14.84
C SER A 269 -10.62 -3.95 14.19
N ILE A 270 -9.87 -2.93 14.59
CA ILE A 270 -8.55 -2.63 14.07
C ILE A 270 -7.60 -2.25 15.20
N TRP A 271 -6.33 -2.62 15.10
CA TRP A 271 -5.31 -2.09 16.02
C TRP A 271 -4.74 -0.78 15.47
N MET A 272 -3.78 -0.84 14.57
CA MET A 272 -3.13 0.34 13.99
C MET A 272 -2.78 0.05 12.54
N SER A 273 -3.67 0.39 11.61
CA SER A 273 -3.48 0.14 10.18
C SER A 273 -4.13 1.21 9.30
N THR A 274 -3.53 1.48 8.14
CA THR A 274 -4.09 2.40 7.14
C THR A 274 -5.44 1.92 6.58
N ALA A 275 -5.79 0.64 6.79
CA ALA A 275 -7.09 0.07 6.44
C ALA A 275 -8.27 0.75 7.15
N VAL A 276 -8.05 1.55 8.21
CA VAL A 276 -9.12 2.39 8.80
C VAL A 276 -9.76 3.31 7.76
N ALA A 277 -8.96 3.80 6.80
CA ALA A 277 -9.46 4.58 5.68
C ALA A 277 -10.33 3.74 4.74
N GLU A 278 -9.95 2.49 4.49
CA GLU A 278 -10.75 1.56 3.68
C GLU A 278 -12.09 1.24 4.37
N VAL A 279 -12.11 1.10 5.69
CA VAL A 279 -13.38 0.91 6.45
C VAL A 279 -14.30 2.11 6.23
N TYR A 280 -13.77 3.33 6.40
CA TYR A 280 -14.54 4.55 6.20
C TYR A 280 -15.06 4.70 4.77
N MET A 281 -14.21 4.48 3.78
CA MET A 281 -14.55 4.61 2.36
C MET A 281 -15.53 3.53 1.89
N ALA A 282 -15.58 2.38 2.58
CA ALA A 282 -16.61 1.36 2.37
C ALA A 282 -17.98 1.72 2.98
N GLY A 283 -18.11 2.90 3.61
CA GLY A 283 -19.32 3.31 4.33
C GLY A 283 -19.56 2.51 5.61
N LYS A 284 -18.52 1.91 6.18
CA LYS A 284 -18.59 1.10 7.40
C LYS A 284 -17.96 1.81 8.58
N SER A 285 -18.13 1.19 9.75
CA SER A 285 -17.51 1.63 10.99
C SER A 285 -16.70 0.51 11.64
N CYS A 286 -15.87 0.87 12.61
CA CYS A 286 -15.01 -0.06 13.33
C CYS A 286 -14.75 0.40 14.76
N HIS A 287 -14.19 -0.51 15.56
CA HIS A 287 -13.59 -0.18 16.84
C HIS A 287 -12.07 -0.20 16.75
N ILE A 288 -11.41 0.80 17.32
CA ILE A 288 -9.96 0.80 17.45
C ILE A 288 -9.61 0.16 18.79
N LEU A 289 -9.08 -1.07 18.73
CA LEU A 289 -8.62 -1.76 19.92
C LEU A 289 -7.25 -1.20 20.31
N ARG A 290 -7.12 -0.74 21.56
CA ARG A 290 -5.88 -0.19 22.09
C ARG A 290 -5.67 -0.73 23.52
N PRO A 291 -5.45 -2.06 23.67
CA PRO A 291 -5.24 -2.68 24.98
C PRO A 291 -3.98 -2.20 25.70
N VAL A 292 -3.04 -1.64 24.95
CA VAL A 292 -1.86 -0.91 25.43
C VAL A 292 -1.73 0.36 24.57
N PRO A 293 -1.38 1.52 25.15
CA PRO A 293 -1.03 2.71 24.39
C PRO A 293 0.12 2.44 23.41
N ILE A 294 0.10 3.11 22.26
CA ILE A 294 1.21 3.11 21.31
C ILE A 294 2.02 4.39 21.50
N GLU A 295 3.33 4.29 21.40
CA GLU A 295 4.23 5.45 21.48
C GLU A 295 4.00 6.38 20.27
N HIS A 296 3.94 7.69 20.51
CA HIS A 296 3.50 8.67 19.51
C HIS A 296 4.33 8.66 18.21
N GLU A 297 5.61 8.33 18.29
CA GLU A 297 6.52 8.23 17.16
C GLU A 297 6.06 7.19 16.12
N TYR A 298 5.27 6.20 16.56
CA TYR A 298 4.78 5.09 15.75
C TYR A 298 3.28 5.15 15.47
N ASP A 299 2.51 5.97 16.20
CA ASP A 299 1.05 6.09 16.01
C ASP A 299 0.75 7.10 14.89
N PRO A 300 0.15 6.69 13.77
CA PRO A 300 -0.14 7.62 12.68
C PRO A 300 -1.08 8.73 13.13
N VAL A 301 -0.83 9.96 12.67
CA VAL A 301 -1.57 11.17 13.09
C VAL A 301 -3.09 11.09 12.90
N ILE A 302 -3.57 10.22 12.01
CA ILE A 302 -5.01 10.00 11.80
C ILE A 302 -5.70 9.41 13.02
N TYR A 303 -4.95 8.66 13.85
CA TYR A 303 -5.47 8.03 15.06
C TYR A 303 -5.49 9.00 16.24
N LYS A 304 -4.82 10.15 16.15
CA LYS A 304 -4.80 11.15 17.21
C LYS A 304 -6.24 11.51 17.62
N ASP A 305 -6.49 11.47 18.92
CA ASP A 305 -7.79 11.76 19.54
C ASP A 305 -8.95 10.84 19.10
N ALA A 306 -8.66 9.69 18.49
CA ALA A 306 -9.67 8.70 18.14
C ALA A 306 -10.28 8.03 19.38
N HIS A 307 -11.47 7.45 19.21
CA HIS A 307 -12.11 6.66 20.25
C HIS A 307 -11.47 5.26 20.34
N TYR A 308 -10.93 4.94 21.52
CA TYR A 308 -10.22 3.70 21.78
C TYR A 308 -10.98 2.77 22.73
N VAL A 309 -10.94 1.49 22.40
CA VAL A 309 -11.37 0.39 23.27
C VAL A 309 -10.15 -0.16 24.00
N THR A 310 -10.07 0.07 25.31
CA THR A 310 -8.85 -0.14 26.12
C THR A 310 -8.98 -1.26 27.15
N SER A 311 -10.20 -1.73 27.40
CA SER A 311 -10.48 -2.78 28.38
C SER A 311 -11.36 -3.90 27.80
N TYR A 312 -11.31 -5.08 28.41
CA TYR A 312 -12.17 -6.20 27.99
C TYR A 312 -13.68 -5.87 28.09
N PRO A 313 -14.18 -5.24 29.18
CA PRO A 313 -15.59 -4.84 29.23
C PRO A 313 -16.00 -3.91 28.09
N GLU A 314 -15.16 -2.92 27.75
CA GLU A 314 -15.38 -2.05 26.59
C GLU A 314 -15.39 -2.86 25.29
N PHE A 315 -14.46 -3.81 25.13
CA PHE A 315 -14.40 -4.68 23.97
C PHE A 315 -15.68 -5.52 23.81
N ALA A 316 -16.13 -6.18 24.88
CA ALA A 316 -17.36 -6.96 24.84
C ALA A 316 -18.58 -6.10 24.50
N ALA A 317 -18.66 -4.88 25.05
CA ALA A 317 -19.72 -3.92 24.73
C ALA A 317 -19.66 -3.43 23.28
N ALA A 318 -18.45 -3.12 22.79
CA ALA A 318 -18.20 -2.69 21.42
C ALA A 318 -18.62 -3.77 20.40
N MET A 319 -18.23 -5.02 20.63
CA MET A 319 -18.59 -6.14 19.75
C MET A 319 -20.10 -6.37 19.62
N ALA A 320 -20.85 -6.05 20.67
CA ALA A 320 -22.31 -6.14 20.70
C ALA A 320 -23.01 -4.91 20.08
N GLN A 321 -22.29 -3.83 19.77
CA GLN A 321 -22.88 -2.61 19.24
C GLN A 321 -23.14 -2.72 17.73
N PRO A 322 -24.41 -2.68 17.29
CA PRO A 322 -24.70 -2.59 15.87
C PRO A 322 -24.40 -1.17 15.38
N ASN A 323 -23.65 -1.06 14.28
CA ASN A 323 -23.33 0.21 13.60
C ASN A 323 -22.74 1.28 14.55
N PRO A 324 -21.55 1.04 15.13
CA PRO A 324 -20.91 2.02 16.00
C PRO A 324 -20.60 3.33 15.25
N PRO A 325 -20.50 4.49 15.93
CA PRO A 325 -19.98 5.70 15.32
C PRO A 325 -18.55 5.45 14.83
N PHE A 326 -18.16 6.09 13.73
CA PHE A 326 -16.79 5.98 13.24
C PHE A 326 -15.84 6.59 14.29
N PRO A 327 -14.73 5.92 14.65
CA PRO A 327 -13.97 6.28 15.84
C PRO A 327 -13.02 7.47 15.62
N ILE A 328 -12.86 7.93 14.37
CA ILE A 328 -12.04 9.09 14.00
C ILE A 328 -12.96 10.22 13.54
N ALA A 329 -12.65 11.45 13.95
CA ALA A 329 -13.42 12.62 13.53
C ALA A 329 -13.44 12.76 12.00
N ARG A 330 -14.61 13.13 11.46
CA ARG A 330 -14.84 13.20 10.02
C ARG A 330 -13.86 14.12 9.30
N ASP A 331 -13.60 15.30 9.86
CA ASP A 331 -12.67 16.29 9.31
C ASP A 331 -11.21 15.83 9.33
N VAL A 332 -10.86 14.89 10.22
CA VAL A 332 -9.53 14.28 10.27
C VAL A 332 -9.37 13.30 9.12
N ILE A 333 -10.27 12.32 9.00
CA ILE A 333 -10.17 11.31 7.95
C ILE A 333 -10.36 11.90 6.55
N GLU A 334 -11.34 12.79 6.35
CA GLU A 334 -11.58 13.45 5.07
C GLU A 334 -10.47 14.47 4.74
N GLY A 335 -9.73 14.94 5.74
CA GLY A 335 -8.55 15.78 5.55
C GLY A 335 -7.37 15.04 4.89
N TYR A 336 -7.20 13.75 5.19
CA TYR A 336 -6.18 12.87 4.58
C TYR A 336 -6.70 12.12 3.34
N PHE A 337 -8.00 11.84 3.28
CA PHE A 337 -8.65 11.14 2.17
C PHE A 337 -9.80 11.98 1.65
N ASP A 338 -9.56 12.67 0.54
CA ASP A 338 -10.51 13.61 -0.03
C ASP A 338 -11.86 12.92 -0.36
N PRO A 339 -13.00 13.43 0.18
CA PRO A 339 -14.31 12.80 0.08
C PRO A 339 -15.05 13.15 -1.21
N SER A 340 -14.34 13.56 -2.28
CA SER A 340 -14.98 14.05 -3.50
C SER A 340 -16.00 13.04 -4.05
N PRO A 341 -17.16 13.53 -4.52
CA PRO A 341 -18.11 12.69 -5.22
C PRO A 341 -17.55 12.20 -6.57
N ALA A 342 -16.48 12.81 -7.11
CA ALA A 342 -15.80 12.29 -8.29
C ALA A 342 -14.76 11.22 -7.90
N PRO A 343 -14.75 10.03 -8.54
CA PRO A 343 -13.74 9.01 -8.30
C PRO A 343 -12.31 9.53 -8.49
N ALA A 344 -11.39 9.10 -7.63
CA ALA A 344 -9.99 9.52 -7.67
C ALA A 344 -9.29 9.12 -8.98
N TYR A 345 -9.61 7.98 -9.58
CA TYR A 345 -9.03 7.51 -10.83
C TYR A 345 -9.34 8.45 -12.01
N LYS A 346 -10.54 9.06 -12.01
CA LYS A 346 -10.92 10.05 -13.01
C LYS A 346 -10.17 11.35 -12.82
N ARG A 347 -10.09 11.83 -11.58
CA ARG A 347 -9.34 13.06 -11.24
C ARG A 347 -7.84 12.91 -11.49
N MET A 348 -7.29 11.73 -11.22
CA MET A 348 -5.93 11.38 -11.56
C MET A 348 -5.74 11.35 -13.09
N ALA A 349 -6.65 10.73 -13.84
CA ALA A 349 -6.59 10.76 -15.30
C ALA A 349 -6.72 12.18 -15.88
N ASP A 350 -7.55 13.04 -15.28
CA ASP A 350 -7.66 14.47 -15.65
C ASP A 350 -6.33 15.20 -15.41
N LEU A 351 -5.69 14.98 -14.26
CA LEU A 351 -4.36 15.52 -13.95
C LEU A 351 -3.30 15.03 -14.95
N LEU A 352 -3.28 13.73 -15.25
CA LEU A 352 -2.32 13.13 -16.18
C LEU A 352 -2.51 13.69 -17.59
N GLU A 353 -3.75 13.85 -18.02
CA GLU A 353 -4.09 14.49 -19.29
C GLU A 353 -3.65 15.97 -19.33
N GLU A 354 -3.83 16.72 -18.24
CA GLU A 354 -3.36 18.09 -18.12
C GLU A 354 -1.83 18.16 -18.24
N VAL A 355 -1.10 17.30 -17.52
CA VAL A 355 0.37 17.20 -17.57
C VAL A 355 0.84 16.81 -18.97
N TYR A 356 0.11 15.93 -19.66
CA TYR A 356 0.42 15.53 -21.03
C TYR A 356 0.26 16.71 -22.01
N LYS A 357 -0.88 17.42 -21.97
CA LYS A 357 -1.23 18.46 -22.94
C LYS A 357 -0.46 19.76 -22.78
N ASN A 358 -0.01 20.07 -21.58
CA ASN A 358 0.62 21.35 -21.28
C ASN A 358 2.16 21.25 -21.19
N PRO A 359 2.88 22.39 -21.26
CA PRO A 359 4.29 22.42 -20.88
C PRO A 359 4.51 21.88 -19.46
N PRO A 360 5.70 21.34 -19.14
CA PRO A 360 6.02 20.90 -17.78
C PRO A 360 5.73 22.00 -16.75
N ARG A 361 5.11 21.65 -15.63
CA ARG A 361 4.83 22.59 -14.53
C ARG A 361 6.12 23.15 -13.91
N ASP A 362 7.21 22.39 -14.02
CA ASP A 362 8.52 22.71 -13.49
C ASP A 362 9.64 21.93 -14.20
N GLU A 363 10.88 22.10 -13.76
CA GLU A 363 12.08 21.45 -14.31
C GLU A 363 12.75 20.52 -13.28
N PRO A 364 12.18 19.31 -13.05
CA PRO A 364 12.77 18.34 -12.11
C PRO A 364 14.16 17.84 -12.56
N MET A 365 14.47 17.89 -13.86
CA MET A 365 15.82 17.60 -14.37
C MET A 365 16.63 18.85 -14.75
N GLY A 366 16.22 20.02 -14.24
CA GLY A 366 16.91 21.30 -14.40
C GLY A 366 18.10 21.48 -13.44
N PRO A 367 18.52 22.72 -13.14
CA PRO A 367 19.62 23.00 -12.21
C PRO A 367 19.45 22.27 -10.88
N GLY A 368 20.53 21.68 -10.36
CA GLY A 368 20.53 20.85 -9.15
C GLY A 368 20.41 19.34 -9.39
N PHE A 369 20.12 18.90 -10.62
CA PHE A 369 20.08 17.49 -10.99
C PHE A 369 21.22 17.11 -11.94
N THR A 370 22.02 16.12 -11.53
CA THR A 370 23.12 15.55 -12.34
C THR A 370 22.75 14.12 -12.74
N PRO A 371 22.32 13.88 -13.98
CA PRO A 371 21.96 12.53 -14.41
C PRO A 371 23.18 11.63 -14.48
N HIS A 372 23.03 10.37 -14.06
CA HIS A 372 24.03 9.34 -14.29
C HIS A 372 23.38 8.01 -14.69
N PHE A 373 23.83 7.46 -15.82
CA PHE A 373 23.31 6.19 -16.31
C PHE A 373 23.94 5.03 -15.54
N ASN A 374 23.12 4.21 -14.89
CA ASN A 374 23.59 3.07 -14.11
C ASN A 374 23.76 1.83 -15.01
N LEU A 375 24.90 1.74 -15.70
CA LEU A 375 25.23 0.62 -16.59
C LEU A 375 25.27 -0.73 -15.85
N LEU A 376 25.73 -0.74 -14.59
CA LEU A 376 25.76 -1.94 -13.77
C LEU A 376 24.33 -2.46 -13.53
N LYS A 377 23.41 -1.60 -13.11
CA LYS A 377 21.99 -1.95 -12.92
C LYS A 377 21.37 -2.42 -14.23
N PHE A 378 21.67 -1.75 -15.35
CA PHE A 378 21.20 -2.15 -16.68
C PHE A 378 21.61 -3.60 -17.01
N CYS A 379 22.90 -3.93 -16.91
CA CYS A 379 23.41 -5.27 -17.20
C CYS A 379 22.93 -6.31 -16.18
N ALA A 380 22.89 -5.96 -14.89
CA ALA A 380 22.45 -6.86 -13.83
C ALA A 380 20.98 -7.26 -13.99
N LEU A 381 20.09 -6.32 -14.31
CA LEU A 381 18.68 -6.62 -14.55
C LEU A 381 18.50 -7.51 -15.79
N ALA A 382 19.21 -7.25 -16.89
CA ALA A 382 19.17 -8.12 -18.07
C ALA A 382 19.59 -9.57 -17.73
N GLY A 383 20.69 -9.73 -16.99
CA GLY A 383 21.19 -11.03 -16.54
C GLY A 383 20.22 -11.75 -15.60
N VAL A 384 19.69 -11.06 -14.58
CA VAL A 384 18.77 -11.67 -13.61
C VAL A 384 17.44 -12.06 -14.26
N HIS A 385 16.90 -11.26 -15.18
CA HIS A 385 15.69 -11.63 -15.93
C HIS A 385 15.90 -12.83 -16.85
N MET A 386 17.09 -12.97 -17.45
CA MET A 386 17.47 -14.18 -18.19
C MET A 386 17.46 -15.41 -17.26
N LEU A 387 18.08 -15.30 -16.08
CA LEU A 387 18.08 -16.38 -15.08
C LEU A 387 16.65 -16.74 -14.64
N TYR A 388 15.82 -15.73 -14.38
CA TYR A 388 14.42 -15.91 -13.97
C TYR A 388 13.62 -16.67 -15.03
N ARG A 389 13.74 -16.28 -16.30
CA ARG A 389 13.08 -16.95 -17.43
C ARG A 389 13.45 -18.44 -17.55
N HIS A 390 14.69 -18.80 -17.21
CA HIS A 390 15.17 -20.18 -17.23
C HIS A 390 15.02 -20.92 -15.90
N LYS A 391 14.44 -20.27 -14.87
CA LYS A 391 14.32 -20.80 -13.49
C LYS A 391 15.68 -21.20 -12.90
N TRP A 392 16.72 -20.46 -13.25
CA TRP A 392 18.07 -20.70 -12.75
C TRP A 392 18.33 -19.85 -11.50
N GLU A 393 18.32 -20.48 -10.33
CA GLU A 393 18.59 -19.79 -9.06
C GLU A 393 20.02 -19.22 -9.02
N PRO A 394 20.21 -17.89 -8.85
CA PRO A 394 21.54 -17.29 -8.81
C PRO A 394 22.48 -17.88 -7.75
N LYS A 395 21.93 -18.31 -6.60
CA LYS A 395 22.70 -19.02 -5.56
C LYS A 395 23.36 -20.31 -6.06
N ARG A 396 22.74 -21.00 -7.02
CA ARG A 396 23.29 -22.22 -7.64
C ARG A 396 24.23 -21.88 -8.79
N VAL A 397 23.82 -20.98 -9.68
CA VAL A 397 24.60 -20.59 -10.87
C VAL A 397 25.93 -19.97 -10.49
N PHE A 398 25.94 -19.10 -9.48
CA PHE A 398 27.13 -18.37 -9.03
C PHE A 398 27.68 -18.91 -7.71
N ALA A 399 27.50 -20.20 -7.40
CA ALA A 399 27.99 -20.80 -6.16
C ALA A 399 29.51 -20.59 -5.94
N PHE A 400 30.27 -20.43 -7.04
CA PHE A 400 31.70 -20.12 -7.03
C PHE A 400 32.04 -18.66 -6.64
N CYS A 401 31.05 -17.76 -6.54
CA CYS A 401 31.23 -16.36 -6.17
C CYS A 401 30.10 -15.90 -5.21
N PRO A 402 30.23 -16.16 -3.89
CA PRO A 402 29.17 -15.86 -2.92
C PRO A 402 28.66 -14.40 -2.92
N PRO A 403 29.51 -13.37 -3.07
CA PRO A 403 29.03 -11.99 -3.16
C PRO A 403 28.09 -11.75 -4.36
N LEU A 404 28.45 -12.24 -5.54
CA LEU A 404 27.63 -12.14 -6.75
C LEU A 404 26.34 -12.95 -6.61
N ALA A 405 26.45 -14.17 -6.08
CA ALA A 405 25.30 -15.05 -5.82
C ALA A 405 24.26 -14.36 -4.93
N ASN A 406 24.69 -13.77 -3.81
CA ASN A 406 23.80 -13.09 -2.87
C ASN A 406 23.16 -11.84 -3.49
N PHE A 407 23.95 -11.02 -4.20
CA PHE A 407 23.45 -9.83 -4.89
C PHE A 407 22.40 -10.18 -5.95
N ALA A 408 22.72 -11.11 -6.85
CA ALA A 408 21.81 -11.53 -7.91
C ALA A 408 20.56 -12.24 -7.36
N GLN A 409 20.71 -13.02 -6.28
CA GLN A 409 19.57 -13.68 -5.63
C GLN A 409 18.59 -12.68 -5.02
N ARG A 410 19.08 -11.58 -4.44
CA ARG A 410 18.21 -10.52 -3.89
C ARG A 410 17.36 -9.89 -5.00
N ILE A 411 17.96 -9.54 -6.13
CA ILE A 411 17.25 -8.99 -7.29
C ILE A 411 16.26 -10.02 -7.85
N TYR A 412 16.69 -11.28 -8.00
CA TYR A 412 15.84 -12.38 -8.46
C TYR A 412 14.60 -12.52 -7.59
N GLY A 413 14.75 -12.44 -6.26
CA GLY A 413 13.63 -12.48 -5.32
C GLY A 413 12.67 -11.30 -5.45
N TYR A 414 13.16 -10.10 -5.79
CA TYR A 414 12.27 -8.97 -6.09
C TYR A 414 11.53 -9.16 -7.42
N VAL A 415 12.21 -9.65 -8.46
CA VAL A 415 11.59 -9.97 -9.75
C VAL A 415 10.50 -11.01 -9.56
N ASP A 416 10.78 -12.07 -8.81
CA ASP A 416 9.80 -13.13 -8.50
C ASP A 416 8.56 -12.59 -7.78
N LYS A 417 8.76 -11.78 -6.73
CA LYS A 417 7.66 -11.18 -5.97
C LYS A 417 6.81 -10.21 -6.78
N ALA A 418 7.40 -9.55 -7.77
CA ALA A 418 6.70 -8.56 -8.58
C ALA A 418 6.15 -9.12 -9.90
N TYR A 419 6.55 -10.34 -10.28
CA TYR A 419 6.11 -10.97 -11.52
C TYR A 419 4.61 -11.29 -11.47
N ILE A 420 3.90 -10.88 -12.52
CA ILE A 420 2.49 -11.20 -12.74
C ILE A 420 2.40 -11.92 -14.09
N PRO A 421 1.89 -13.16 -14.13
CA PRO A 421 1.69 -13.86 -15.39
C PRO A 421 0.77 -13.08 -16.34
N PRO A 422 1.00 -13.09 -17.67
CA PRO A 422 0.15 -12.40 -18.63
C PRO A 422 -1.34 -12.79 -18.53
N GLU A 423 -1.64 -14.06 -18.25
CA GLU A 423 -3.02 -14.50 -18.04
C GLU A 423 -3.66 -13.86 -16.79
N GLU A 424 -2.88 -13.61 -15.74
CA GLU A 424 -3.38 -12.94 -14.53
C GLU A 424 -3.64 -11.46 -14.79
N ILE A 425 -2.76 -10.79 -15.54
CA ILE A 425 -2.98 -9.41 -16.00
C ILE A 425 -4.30 -9.31 -16.77
N GLN A 426 -4.53 -10.23 -17.72
CA GLN A 426 -5.77 -10.27 -18.50
C GLN A 426 -7.01 -10.51 -17.61
N ARG A 427 -6.91 -11.39 -16.61
CA ARG A 427 -7.99 -11.61 -15.63
C ARG A 427 -8.29 -10.36 -14.82
N MET A 428 -7.26 -9.68 -14.31
CA MET A 428 -7.42 -8.43 -13.57
C MET A 428 -8.03 -7.34 -14.45
N GLU A 429 -7.58 -7.20 -15.70
CA GLU A 429 -8.16 -6.24 -16.66
C GLU A 429 -9.64 -6.53 -16.92
N ALA A 430 -9.98 -7.79 -17.19
CA ALA A 430 -11.36 -8.20 -17.45
C ALA A 430 -12.26 -7.94 -16.23
N ARG A 431 -11.72 -8.08 -15.01
CA ARG A 431 -12.43 -7.79 -13.76
C ARG A 431 -12.70 -6.30 -13.58
N ILE A 432 -11.74 -5.43 -13.90
CA ILE A 432 -11.85 -3.97 -13.67
C ILE A 432 -12.63 -3.27 -14.79
N ARG A 433 -12.47 -3.70 -16.04
CA ARG A 433 -13.01 -3.02 -17.24
C ARG A 433 -14.51 -2.66 -17.17
N PRO A 434 -15.43 -3.47 -16.62
CA PRO A 434 -16.84 -3.11 -16.49
C PRO A 434 -17.12 -1.88 -15.61
N TYR A 435 -16.18 -1.50 -14.75
CA TYR A 435 -16.29 -0.41 -13.78
C TYR A 435 -15.70 0.92 -14.30
N VAL A 436 -15.00 0.89 -15.43
CA VAL A 436 -14.44 2.08 -16.08
C VAL A 436 -15.47 2.66 -17.05
N LYS A 437 -16.09 3.79 -16.69
CA LYS A 437 -17.22 4.38 -17.41
C LYS A 437 -16.98 5.84 -17.79
#